data_AF-A0A099SHU9-F1
#
_entry.id   AF-A0A099SHU9-F1
#
_cell.length_a   1.000
_cell.length_b   1.000
_cell.length_c   1.000
_cell.angle_alpha   90.00
_cell.angle_beta   90.00
_cell.angle_gamma   90.00
#
_symmetry.space_group_name_H-M   'P 1'
#
loop_
_entity.id
_entity.type
_entity.pdbx_description
1 polymer ?
#
loop_
_entity_poly.entity_id
_entity_poly.type
_entity_poly.pdbx_seq_one_letter_code
_entity_poly.pdbx_strand_id
1 'polypeptide(L)'
;MAKGISERTPQIIAAEINSIKDQTGRMLLYSSVEIGRRLTEAKSMVNHGEWGKWLESSVSYSQSTANKLMRLFEEYGAKLTTGQDSSNSESIPNLSYTQAIILLGIPEEERESFVAEHDAANMSTRELKQAVQERDQAVNEKAELQNALTANQGTVTEIASERDELRKQASGFQAAIHTKELTIKTLQGKLDLARQSEASVEKIAVLEKDIKVARIKLSANKVSFLYNNIAKEFEDLLSELTKLAPADPEAHEKYKSEVSGLIGKIAERL
;
A
#
# COMPACT_ATOMS: atom_id res chain seq x y z
N MET A 1 18.88 -35.40 -64.85
CA MET A 1 18.91 -35.30 -63.37
C MET A 1 18.99 -33.83 -63.00
N ALA A 2 17.86 -33.23 -62.62
CA ALA A 2 17.79 -31.82 -62.27
C ALA A 2 18.45 -31.61 -60.89
N LYS A 3 19.60 -30.93 -60.89
CA LYS A 3 20.27 -30.47 -59.68
C LYS A 3 19.47 -29.26 -59.19
N GLY A 4 18.53 -29.49 -58.25
CA GLY A 4 17.78 -28.45 -57.59
C GLY A 4 18.74 -27.56 -56.79
N ILE A 5 19.24 -26.50 -57.42
CA ILE A 5 19.90 -25.40 -56.72
C ILE A 5 18.76 -24.69 -56.01
N SER A 6 18.56 -25.00 -54.73
CA SER A 6 17.72 -24.15 -53.87
C SER A 6 18.36 -22.77 -53.90
N GLU A 7 17.69 -21.80 -54.55
CA GLU A 7 18.20 -20.44 -54.66
C GLU A 7 18.50 -19.92 -53.25
N ARG A 8 19.76 -19.54 -53.01
CA ARG A 8 20.17 -19.00 -51.71
C ARG A 8 19.55 -17.62 -51.54
N THR A 9 18.44 -17.57 -50.81
CA THR A 9 17.77 -16.30 -50.47
C THR A 9 18.28 -15.74 -49.14
N PRO A 10 18.24 -14.42 -48.93
CA PRO A 10 18.55 -13.82 -47.63
C PRO A 10 17.75 -14.42 -46.46
N GLN A 11 16.51 -14.86 -46.71
CA GLN A 11 15.64 -15.50 -45.71
C GLN A 11 16.18 -16.86 -45.28
N ILE A 12 16.69 -17.68 -46.21
CA ILE A 12 17.33 -18.97 -45.88
C ILE A 12 18.60 -18.73 -45.06
N ILE A 13 19.42 -17.74 -45.44
CA ILE A 13 20.64 -17.39 -44.69
C ILE A 13 20.30 -16.91 -43.28
N ALA A 14 19.24 -16.09 -43.12
CA ALA A 14 18.79 -15.65 -41.80
C ALA A 14 18.33 -16.83 -40.92
N ALA A 15 17.62 -17.80 -41.50
CA ALA A 15 17.22 -19.02 -40.80
C ALA A 15 18.44 -19.87 -40.39
N GLU A 16 19.43 -20.04 -41.27
CA GLU A 16 20.71 -20.71 -40.98
C GLU A 16 21.45 -20.03 -39.80
N ILE A 17 21.58 -18.70 -39.84
CA ILE A 17 22.22 -17.90 -38.78
C ILE A 17 21.49 -18.07 -37.45
N ASN A 18 20.16 -17.97 -37.45
CA ASN A 18 19.35 -18.12 -36.23
C ASN A 18 19.46 -19.54 -35.66
N SER A 19 19.48 -20.57 -36.52
CA SER A 19 19.69 -21.95 -36.08
C SER A 19 21.04 -22.15 -35.38
N ILE A 20 22.12 -21.62 -35.95
CA ILE A 20 23.47 -21.68 -35.34
C ILE A 20 23.50 -20.93 -34.01
N LYS A 21 22.88 -19.75 -33.96
CA LYS A 21 22.78 -18.93 -32.74
C LYS A 21 22.08 -19.69 -31.61
N ASP A 22 20.94 -20.30 -31.90
CA ASP A 22 20.15 -21.05 -30.93
C ASP A 22 20.90 -22.28 -30.42
N GLN A 23 21.50 -23.06 -31.32
CA GLN A 23 22.31 -24.23 -30.96
C GLN A 23 23.48 -23.85 -30.05
N THR A 24 24.21 -22.78 -30.40
CA THR A 24 25.34 -22.27 -29.61
C THR A 24 24.87 -21.79 -28.24
N GLY A 25 23.74 -21.08 -28.19
CA GLY A 25 23.12 -20.62 -26.95
C GLY A 25 22.75 -21.75 -26.00
N ARG A 26 22.13 -22.82 -26.53
CA ARG A 26 21.80 -24.03 -25.76
C ARG A 26 23.04 -24.73 -25.23
N MET A 27 24.06 -24.91 -26.07
CA MET A 27 25.31 -25.53 -25.67
C MET A 27 25.99 -24.74 -24.55
N LEU A 28 25.97 -23.41 -24.64
CA LEU A 28 26.53 -22.53 -23.60
C LEU A 28 25.77 -22.65 -22.28
N LEU A 29 24.43 -22.69 -22.32
CA LEU A 29 23.60 -22.89 -21.12
C LEU A 29 23.90 -24.24 -20.46
N TYR A 30 23.91 -25.32 -21.23
CA TYR A 30 24.24 -26.66 -20.72
C TYR A 30 25.64 -26.69 -20.08
N SER A 31 26.63 -26.13 -20.77
CA SER A 31 28.01 -26.05 -20.25
C SER A 31 28.08 -25.24 -18.96
N SER A 32 27.34 -24.14 -18.89
CA SER A 32 27.28 -23.27 -17.72
C SER A 32 26.66 -23.95 -16.50
N VAL A 33 25.61 -24.76 -16.71
CA VAL A 33 24.99 -25.57 -15.66
C VAL A 33 25.93 -26.68 -15.18
N GLU A 34 26.63 -27.36 -16.08
CA GLU A 34 27.60 -28.38 -15.68
C GLU A 34 28.79 -27.77 -14.92
N ILE A 35 29.28 -26.59 -15.33
CA ILE A 35 30.28 -25.84 -14.56
C ILE A 35 29.72 -25.49 -13.18
N GLY A 36 28.48 -25.01 -13.10
CA GLY A 36 27.78 -24.75 -11.83
C GLY A 36 27.76 -25.96 -10.91
N ARG A 37 27.45 -27.15 -11.46
CA ARG A 37 27.48 -28.42 -10.72
C ARG A 37 28.86 -28.72 -10.14
N ARG A 38 29.92 -28.59 -10.95
CA ARG A 38 31.31 -28.81 -10.49
C ARG A 38 31.76 -27.78 -9.47
N LEU A 39 31.32 -26.53 -9.60
CA LEU A 39 31.60 -25.48 -8.64
C LEU A 39 30.92 -25.77 -7.29
N THR A 40 29.68 -26.26 -7.30
CA THR A 40 28.98 -26.71 -6.09
C THR A 40 29.71 -27.86 -5.41
N GLU A 41 30.17 -28.85 -6.18
CA GLU A 41 30.97 -29.97 -5.69
C GLU A 41 32.29 -29.49 -5.08
N ALA A 42 33.07 -28.67 -5.81
CA ALA A 42 34.35 -28.15 -5.34
C ALA A 42 34.19 -27.28 -4.08
N LYS A 43 33.12 -26.47 -3.99
CA LYS A 43 32.84 -25.62 -2.82
C LYS A 43 32.67 -26.42 -1.52
N SER A 44 32.21 -27.68 -1.61
CA SER A 44 32.09 -28.59 -0.46
C SER A 44 33.44 -29.16 0.02
N MET A 45 34.47 -29.10 -0.83
CA MET A 45 35.81 -29.66 -0.57
C MET A 45 36.85 -28.59 -0.22
N VAL A 46 36.60 -27.32 -0.57
CA VAL A 46 37.50 -26.19 -0.26
C VAL A 46 37.26 -25.68 1.15
N ASN A 47 38.34 -25.46 1.91
CA ASN A 47 38.24 -24.96 3.28
C ASN A 47 37.56 -23.59 3.36
N HIS A 48 36.92 -23.32 4.50
CA HIS A 48 36.31 -22.03 4.78
C HIS A 48 37.33 -20.89 4.64
N GLY A 49 36.96 -19.84 3.89
CA GLY A 49 37.82 -18.66 3.64
C GLY A 49 38.77 -18.80 2.43
N GLU A 50 38.97 -20.00 1.88
CA GLU A 50 39.86 -20.21 0.73
C GLU A 50 39.16 -20.18 -0.63
N TRP A 51 37.82 -20.23 -0.64
CA TRP A 51 36.98 -20.29 -1.84
C TRP A 51 37.34 -19.23 -2.90
N GLY A 52 37.49 -17.96 -2.48
CA GLY A 52 37.80 -16.87 -3.41
C GLY A 52 39.16 -17.05 -4.10
N LYS A 53 40.19 -17.45 -3.35
CA LYS A 53 41.53 -17.69 -3.90
C LYS A 53 41.55 -18.91 -4.81
N TRP A 54 40.83 -19.96 -4.44
CA TRP A 54 40.71 -21.16 -5.24
C TRP A 54 40.05 -20.86 -6.60
N LEU A 55 38.97 -20.08 -6.62
CA LEU A 55 38.30 -19.67 -7.84
C LEU A 55 39.22 -18.91 -8.80
N GLU A 56 39.99 -17.95 -8.28
CA GLU A 56 40.91 -17.14 -9.09
C GLU A 56 42.06 -17.97 -9.66
N SER A 57 42.69 -18.80 -8.81
CA SER A 57 43.88 -19.57 -9.17
C SER A 57 43.60 -20.82 -10.01
N SER A 58 42.48 -21.51 -9.76
CA SER A 58 42.22 -22.84 -10.34
C SER A 58 41.32 -22.80 -11.57
N VAL A 59 40.37 -21.86 -11.64
CA VAL A 59 39.36 -21.80 -12.71
C VAL A 59 39.17 -20.40 -13.30
N SER A 60 39.94 -19.41 -12.82
CA SER A 60 39.90 -18.01 -13.29
C SER A 60 38.51 -17.37 -13.24
N TYR A 61 37.73 -17.68 -12.19
CA TYR A 61 36.41 -17.08 -11.97
C TYR A 61 36.41 -16.07 -10.83
N SER A 62 35.57 -15.05 -10.97
CA SER A 62 35.16 -14.23 -9.83
C SER A 62 34.13 -14.98 -8.99
N GLN A 63 34.00 -14.59 -7.71
CA GLN A 63 32.94 -15.14 -6.85
C GLN A 63 31.54 -14.89 -7.41
N SER A 64 31.31 -13.73 -8.02
CA SER A 64 30.00 -13.38 -8.60
C SER A 64 29.64 -14.26 -9.81
N THR A 65 30.60 -14.57 -10.67
CA THR A 65 30.39 -15.51 -11.80
C THR A 65 30.15 -16.93 -11.29
N ALA A 66 30.97 -17.41 -10.35
CA ALA A 66 30.81 -18.74 -9.78
C ALA A 66 29.43 -18.91 -9.12
N ASN A 67 28.98 -17.92 -8.34
CA ASN A 67 27.67 -17.96 -7.70
C ASN A 67 26.53 -17.96 -8.72
N LYS A 68 26.62 -17.21 -9.83
CA LYS A 68 25.61 -17.26 -10.90
C LYS A 68 25.52 -18.64 -11.55
N LEU A 69 26.65 -19.26 -11.84
CA LEU A 69 26.71 -20.61 -12.44
C LEU A 69 26.15 -21.66 -11.48
N MET A 70 26.51 -21.59 -10.20
CA MET A 70 25.97 -22.48 -9.17
C MET A 70 24.45 -22.34 -9.03
N ARG A 71 23.92 -21.10 -9.02
CA ARG A 71 22.46 -20.85 -9.00
C ARG A 71 21.76 -21.39 -10.25
N LEU A 72 22.37 -21.26 -11.43
CA LEU A 72 21.83 -21.89 -12.65
C LEU A 72 21.73 -23.41 -12.52
N PHE A 73 22.72 -24.05 -11.90
CA PHE A 73 22.65 -25.48 -11.61
C PHE A 73 21.56 -25.84 -10.61
N GLU A 74 21.43 -25.07 -9.53
CA GLU A 74 20.39 -25.30 -8.52
C GLU A 74 18.97 -25.27 -9.14
N GLU A 75 18.72 -24.31 -10.03
CA GLU A 75 17.38 -24.01 -10.55
C GLU A 75 17.05 -24.76 -11.86
N TYR A 76 18.06 -25.03 -12.70
CA TYR A 76 17.88 -25.68 -14.00
C TYR A 76 18.56 -27.05 -14.12
N GLY A 77 19.39 -27.46 -13.15
CA GLY A 77 20.20 -28.68 -13.23
C GLY A 77 19.38 -29.95 -13.36
N ALA A 78 18.30 -30.09 -12.58
CA ALA A 78 17.39 -31.23 -12.66
C ALA A 78 16.65 -31.29 -14.01
N LYS A 79 16.28 -30.12 -14.55
CA LYS A 79 15.55 -29.99 -15.82
C LYS A 79 16.47 -30.28 -17.03
N LEU A 80 17.76 -29.97 -16.94
CA LEU A 80 18.74 -30.21 -18.02
C LEU A 80 19.31 -31.63 -18.05
N THR A 81 19.30 -32.33 -16.92
CA THR A 81 19.86 -33.69 -16.80
C THR A 81 18.86 -34.79 -17.15
N THR A 82 17.55 -34.56 -16.98
CA THR A 82 16.49 -35.53 -17.32
C THR A 82 16.15 -35.58 -18.81
N GLY A 83 16.58 -34.59 -19.61
CA GLY A 83 16.31 -34.50 -21.04
C GLY A 83 17.03 -35.51 -21.94
N GLN A 84 17.83 -36.43 -21.38
CA GLN A 84 18.58 -37.41 -22.17
C GLN A 84 17.85 -38.76 -22.36
N ASP A 85 16.87 -39.13 -21.51
CA ASP A 85 16.21 -40.45 -21.55
C ASP A 85 14.68 -40.47 -21.34
N SER A 86 13.99 -39.35 -21.12
CA SER A 86 12.53 -39.36 -20.90
C SER A 86 11.76 -38.70 -22.05
N SER A 87 11.00 -39.52 -22.78
CA SER A 87 10.02 -39.16 -23.83
C SER A 87 8.78 -38.40 -23.34
N ASN A 88 8.88 -37.69 -22.21
CA ASN A 88 7.85 -36.82 -21.63
C ASN A 88 8.44 -35.42 -21.32
N SER A 89 9.39 -34.94 -22.14
CA SER A 89 10.06 -33.67 -21.85
C SER A 89 9.05 -32.51 -21.88
N GLU A 90 8.69 -32.02 -20.70
CA GLU A 90 8.57 -30.58 -20.45
C GLU A 90 9.94 -29.98 -20.80
N SER A 91 10.20 -29.87 -22.10
CA SER A 91 11.48 -29.45 -22.63
C SER A 91 11.73 -28.06 -22.09
N ILE A 92 12.89 -27.86 -21.45
CA ILE A 92 13.35 -26.51 -21.13
C ILE A 92 13.16 -25.68 -22.39
N PRO A 93 12.51 -24.51 -22.29
CA PRO A 93 12.29 -23.65 -23.43
C PRO A 93 13.65 -23.39 -24.11
N ASN A 94 13.65 -23.05 -25.39
CA ASN A 94 14.86 -22.71 -26.13
C ASN A 94 15.54 -21.45 -25.55
N LEU A 95 16.17 -21.58 -24.38
CA LEU A 95 16.74 -20.48 -23.61
C LEU A 95 18.24 -20.44 -23.85
N SER A 96 18.73 -19.25 -24.14
CA SER A 96 20.14 -18.91 -24.03
C SER A 96 20.55 -18.75 -22.56
N TYR A 97 21.85 -18.87 -22.31
CA TYR A 97 22.46 -18.58 -21.01
C TYR A 97 21.98 -17.24 -20.39
N THR A 98 21.93 -16.18 -21.20
CA THR A 98 21.54 -14.86 -20.70
C THR A 98 20.06 -14.79 -20.34
N GLN A 99 19.18 -15.44 -21.12
CA GLN A 99 17.76 -15.53 -20.78
C GLN A 99 17.54 -16.31 -19.47
N ALA A 100 18.24 -17.44 -19.30
CA ALA A 100 18.17 -18.21 -18.05
C ALA A 100 18.59 -17.38 -16.83
N ILE A 101 19.65 -16.56 -16.94
CA ILE A 101 20.05 -15.65 -15.86
C ILE A 101 18.99 -14.59 -15.58
N ILE A 102 18.35 -14.02 -16.60
CA ILE A 102 17.29 -13.02 -16.40
C ILE A 102 16.11 -13.64 -15.66
N LEU A 103 15.73 -14.87 -16.01
CA LEU A 103 14.63 -15.59 -15.38
C LEU A 103 14.91 -15.99 -13.92
N LEU A 104 16.17 -16.07 -13.48
CA LEU A 104 16.52 -16.22 -12.07
C LEU A 104 16.15 -15.00 -11.20
N GLY A 105 15.80 -13.87 -11.82
CA GLY A 105 15.21 -12.72 -11.13
C GLY A 105 13.74 -12.93 -10.76
N ILE A 106 13.08 -13.93 -11.36
CA ILE A 106 11.68 -14.29 -11.08
C ILE A 106 11.68 -15.42 -10.03
N PRO A 107 10.76 -15.37 -9.04
CA PRO A 107 10.51 -16.48 -8.11
C PRO A 107 10.31 -17.80 -8.86
N GLU A 108 10.79 -18.90 -8.28
CA GLU A 108 10.73 -20.23 -8.92
C GLU A 108 9.30 -20.62 -9.29
N GLU A 109 8.36 -20.32 -8.40
CA GLU A 109 6.94 -20.65 -8.52
C GLU A 109 6.24 -19.90 -9.66
N GLU A 110 6.74 -18.71 -10.02
CA GLU A 110 6.17 -17.87 -11.08
C GLU A 110 6.88 -18.06 -12.43
N ARG A 111 8.07 -18.67 -12.42
CA ARG A 111 8.97 -18.68 -13.57
C ARG A 111 8.42 -19.46 -14.75
N GLU A 112 7.77 -20.60 -14.50
CA GLU A 112 7.19 -21.44 -15.55
C GLU A 112 5.99 -20.76 -16.21
N SER A 113 5.08 -20.20 -15.41
CA SER A 113 3.95 -19.40 -15.90
C SER A 113 4.43 -18.20 -16.70
N PHE A 114 5.42 -17.46 -16.19
CA PHE A 114 5.98 -16.30 -16.90
C PHE A 114 6.57 -16.68 -18.26
N VAL A 115 7.31 -17.79 -18.31
CA VAL A 115 7.90 -18.29 -19.56
C VAL A 115 6.82 -18.68 -20.58
N ALA A 116 5.75 -19.34 -20.13
CA ALA A 116 4.65 -19.76 -20.99
C ALA A 116 3.79 -18.59 -21.47
N GLU A 117 3.46 -17.64 -20.58
CA GLU A 117 2.60 -16.50 -20.87
C GLU A 117 3.28 -15.46 -21.79
N HIS A 118 4.59 -15.24 -21.61
CA HIS A 118 5.34 -14.24 -22.37
C HIS A 118 6.11 -14.80 -23.57
N ASP A 119 6.05 -16.11 -23.81
CA ASP A 119 6.85 -16.79 -24.84
C ASP A 119 8.35 -16.42 -24.74
N ALA A 120 8.88 -16.51 -23.51
CA ALA A 120 10.22 -16.01 -23.17
C ALA A 120 11.35 -16.66 -24.00
N ALA A 121 11.09 -17.84 -24.59
CA ALA A 121 12.02 -18.54 -25.47
C ALA A 121 12.26 -17.78 -26.79
N ASN A 122 11.23 -17.14 -27.34
CA ASN A 122 11.32 -16.41 -28.61
C ASN A 122 11.64 -14.92 -28.42
N MET A 123 11.54 -14.40 -27.18
CA MET A 123 11.92 -13.02 -26.87
C MET A 123 13.43 -12.81 -26.99
N SER A 124 13.83 -11.66 -27.52
CA SER A 124 15.22 -11.22 -27.39
C SER A 124 15.57 -10.97 -25.91
N THR A 125 16.86 -11.05 -25.59
CA THR A 125 17.35 -10.75 -24.23
C THR A 125 16.95 -9.36 -23.75
N ARG A 126 16.83 -8.38 -24.66
CA ARG A 126 16.38 -7.02 -24.33
C ARG A 126 14.91 -7.00 -23.96
N GLU A 127 14.06 -7.63 -24.76
CA GLU A 127 12.62 -7.70 -24.53
C GLU A 127 12.33 -8.48 -23.24
N LEU A 128 13.02 -9.60 -23.00
CA LEU A 128 12.86 -10.38 -21.78
C LEU A 128 13.25 -9.56 -20.54
N LYS A 129 14.35 -8.81 -20.60
CA LYS A 129 14.75 -7.92 -19.51
C LYS A 129 13.69 -6.85 -19.24
N GLN A 130 13.12 -6.28 -20.29
CA GLN A 130 12.06 -5.28 -20.17
C GLN A 130 10.80 -5.88 -19.53
N ALA A 131 10.36 -7.07 -19.97
CA ALA A 131 9.19 -7.73 -19.40
C ALA A 131 9.37 -8.05 -17.91
N VAL A 132 10.56 -8.49 -17.48
CA VAL A 132 10.85 -8.69 -16.05
C VAL A 132 10.81 -7.37 -15.29
N GLN A 133 11.35 -6.29 -15.84
CA GLN A 133 11.30 -4.96 -15.21
C GLN A 133 9.87 -4.42 -15.07
N GLU A 134 9.05 -4.57 -16.11
CA GLU A 134 7.64 -4.16 -16.09
C GLU A 134 6.85 -4.96 -15.04
N ARG A 135 7.10 -6.28 -14.94
CA ARG A 135 6.53 -7.13 -13.89
C ARG A 135 6.94 -6.66 -12.50
N ASP A 136 8.25 -6.43 -12.28
CA ASP A 136 8.78 -5.98 -10.98
C ASP A 136 8.16 -4.64 -10.57
N GLN A 137 8.04 -3.72 -11.52
CA GLN A 137 7.37 -2.43 -11.29
C GLN A 137 5.90 -2.62 -10.94
N ALA A 138 5.16 -3.43 -11.68
CA ALA A 138 3.74 -3.69 -11.41
C ALA A 138 3.52 -4.36 -10.05
N VAL A 139 4.41 -5.28 -9.64
CA VAL A 139 4.36 -5.92 -8.32
C VAL A 139 4.59 -4.89 -7.21
N ASN A 140 5.58 -4.01 -7.37
CA ASN A 140 5.87 -2.95 -6.40
C ASN A 140 4.71 -1.95 -6.30
N GLU A 141 4.19 -1.46 -7.43
CA GLU A 141 3.05 -0.54 -7.47
C GLU A 141 1.80 -1.17 -6.83
N LYS A 142 1.53 -2.46 -7.10
CA LYS A 142 0.42 -3.18 -6.45
C LYS A 142 0.61 -3.27 -4.94
N ALA A 143 1.82 -3.54 -4.46
CA ALA A 143 2.12 -3.59 -3.03
C ALA A 143 1.94 -2.22 -2.36
N GLU A 144 2.39 -1.13 -3.00
CA GLU A 144 2.19 0.24 -2.53
C GLU A 144 0.71 0.60 -2.46
N LEU A 145 -0.07 0.30 -3.51
CA LEU A 145 -1.51 0.53 -3.55
C LEU A 145 -2.24 -0.28 -2.46
N GLN A 146 -1.83 -1.51 -2.20
CA GLN A 146 -2.45 -2.35 -1.17
C GLN A 146 -2.16 -1.84 0.24
N ASN A 147 -0.94 -1.35 0.49
CA ASN A 147 -0.59 -0.69 1.73
C ASN A 147 -1.38 0.60 1.93
N ALA A 148 -1.48 1.44 0.89
CA ALA A 148 -2.28 2.67 0.93
C ALA A 148 -3.78 2.38 1.16
N LEU A 149 -4.33 1.34 0.53
CA LEU A 149 -5.72 0.91 0.74
C LEU A 149 -5.97 0.48 2.19
N THR A 150 -5.04 -0.30 2.76
CA THR A 150 -5.14 -0.76 4.16
C THR A 150 -5.07 0.41 5.14
N ALA A 151 -4.17 1.37 4.90
CA ALA A 151 -4.08 2.59 5.70
C ALA A 151 -5.38 3.43 5.62
N ASN A 152 -5.91 3.62 4.42
CA ASN A 152 -7.16 4.37 4.22
C ASN A 152 -8.38 3.67 4.82
N GLN A 153 -8.41 2.33 4.82
CA GLN A 153 -9.47 1.59 5.51
C GLN A 153 -9.44 1.84 7.03
N GLY A 154 -8.24 1.89 7.62
CA GLY A 154 -8.06 2.26 9.03
C GLY A 154 -8.63 3.64 9.34
N THR A 155 -8.25 4.66 8.57
CA THR A 155 -8.75 6.04 8.78
C THR A 155 -10.25 6.15 8.58
N VAL A 156 -10.84 5.45 7.60
CA VAL A 156 -12.29 5.42 7.39
C VAL A 156 -13.02 4.79 8.58
N THR A 157 -12.48 3.72 9.17
CA THR A 157 -13.08 3.11 10.36
C THR A 157 -13.02 4.02 11.59
N GLU A 158 -11.92 4.74 11.77
CA GLU A 158 -11.74 5.70 12.87
C GLU A 158 -12.72 6.88 12.72
N ILE A 159 -12.76 7.52 11.54
CA ILE A 159 -13.72 8.60 11.24
C ILE A 159 -15.17 8.13 11.41
N ALA A 160 -15.50 6.90 11.01
CA ALA A 160 -16.84 6.36 11.19
C ALA A 160 -17.21 6.22 12.68
N SER A 161 -16.26 5.77 13.51
CA SER A 161 -16.47 5.64 14.96
C SER A 161 -16.64 7.01 15.64
N GLU A 162 -15.79 7.99 15.31
CA GLU A 162 -15.89 9.35 15.82
C GLU A 162 -17.23 10.00 15.45
N ARG A 163 -17.67 9.83 14.19
CA ARG A 163 -18.97 10.31 13.72
C ARG A 163 -20.12 9.72 14.54
N ASP A 164 -20.08 8.43 14.81
CA ASP A 164 -21.14 7.73 15.54
C ASP A 164 -21.17 8.16 17.02
N GLU A 165 -20.01 8.39 17.64
CA GLU A 165 -19.91 8.96 18.98
C GLU A 165 -20.45 10.38 19.05
N LEU A 166 -20.05 11.26 18.12
CA LEU A 166 -20.55 12.63 18.04
C LEU A 166 -22.06 12.65 17.85
N ARG A 167 -22.61 11.76 17.01
CA ARG A 167 -24.06 11.62 16.81
C ARG A 167 -24.77 11.20 18.10
N LYS A 168 -24.20 10.26 18.85
CA LYS A 168 -24.74 9.82 20.14
C LYS A 168 -24.75 10.97 21.14
N GLN A 169 -23.65 11.72 21.26
CA GLN A 169 -23.56 12.89 22.13
C GLN A 169 -24.62 13.94 21.76
N ALA A 170 -24.72 14.31 20.49
CA ALA A 170 -25.69 15.28 19.99
C ALA A 170 -27.14 14.87 20.32
N SER A 171 -27.48 13.60 20.11
CA SER A 171 -28.82 13.09 20.44
C SER A 171 -29.13 13.13 21.95
N GLY A 172 -28.14 12.81 22.79
CA GLY A 172 -28.28 12.87 24.25
C GLY A 172 -28.52 14.30 24.75
N PHE A 173 -27.78 15.28 24.21
CA PHE A 173 -27.99 16.69 24.54
C PHE A 173 -29.36 17.20 24.09
N GLN A 174 -29.80 16.85 22.88
CA GLN A 174 -31.14 17.21 22.41
C GLN A 174 -32.25 16.65 23.30
N ALA A 175 -32.14 15.39 23.74
CA ALA A 175 -33.09 14.79 24.67
C ALA A 175 -33.13 15.51 26.03
N ALA A 176 -31.97 15.90 26.56
CA ALA A 176 -31.88 16.65 27.81
C ALA A 176 -32.50 18.06 27.70
N ILE A 177 -32.27 18.75 26.58
CA ILE A 177 -32.91 20.05 26.29
C ILE A 177 -34.43 19.88 26.22
N HIS A 178 -34.90 18.90 25.45
CA HIS A 178 -36.33 18.63 25.29
C HIS A 178 -37.03 18.34 26.61
N THR A 179 -36.40 17.54 27.48
CA THR A 179 -36.93 17.21 28.82
C THR A 179 -37.09 18.47 29.69
N LYS A 180 -36.10 19.37 29.66
CA LYS A 180 -36.16 20.63 30.41
C LYS A 180 -37.20 21.58 29.82
N GLU A 181 -37.37 21.61 28.50
CA GLU A 181 -38.41 22.41 27.82
C GLU A 181 -39.81 21.91 28.15
N LEU A 182 -40.05 20.60 28.18
CA LEU A 182 -41.31 19.99 28.65
C LEU A 182 -41.61 20.35 30.12
N THR A 183 -40.59 20.36 30.97
CA THR A 183 -40.73 20.76 32.38
C THR A 183 -41.17 22.23 32.50
N ILE A 184 -40.53 23.12 31.74
CA ILE A 184 -40.91 24.54 31.69
C ILE A 184 -42.35 24.69 31.19
N LYS A 185 -42.73 23.98 30.12
CA LYS A 185 -44.09 24.00 29.58
C LYS A 185 -45.14 23.52 30.60
N THR A 186 -44.80 22.49 31.36
CA THR A 186 -45.67 21.97 32.43
C THR A 186 -45.84 22.98 33.57
N LEU A 187 -44.75 23.63 34.00
CA LEU A 187 -44.82 24.68 35.02
C LEU A 187 -45.62 25.90 34.53
N GLN A 188 -45.50 26.27 33.26
CA GLN A 188 -46.32 27.33 32.64
C GLN A 188 -47.81 26.97 32.65
N GLY A 189 -48.18 25.75 32.28
CA GLY A 189 -49.58 25.31 32.36
C GLY A 189 -50.14 25.34 33.78
N LYS A 190 -49.33 24.97 34.79
CA LYS A 190 -49.72 25.09 36.21
C LYS A 190 -49.90 26.55 36.65
N LEU A 191 -49.06 27.45 36.15
CA LEU A 191 -49.19 28.89 36.42
C LEU A 191 -50.48 29.46 35.81
N ASP A 192 -50.79 29.10 34.57
CA ASP A 192 -52.01 29.57 33.89
C ASP A 192 -53.28 29.07 34.60
N LEU A 193 -53.30 27.80 35.02
CA LEU A 193 -54.39 27.26 35.84
C LEU A 193 -54.53 27.96 37.18
N ALA A 194 -53.41 28.22 37.88
CA ALA A 194 -53.43 28.94 39.17
C ALA A 194 -53.95 30.38 39.03
N ARG A 195 -53.68 31.03 37.89
CA ARG A 195 -54.21 32.37 37.57
C ARG A 195 -55.69 32.33 37.24
N GLN A 196 -56.17 31.31 36.53
CA GLN A 196 -57.59 31.14 36.20
C GLN A 196 -58.44 30.76 37.42
N SER A 197 -57.88 30.03 38.38
CA SER A 197 -58.60 29.58 39.58
C SER A 197 -58.49 30.54 40.78
N GLU A 198 -58.05 31.79 40.56
CA GLU A 198 -57.81 32.79 41.62
C GLU A 198 -57.01 32.25 42.82
N ALA A 199 -55.97 31.45 42.55
CA ALA A 199 -55.10 30.93 43.60
C ALA A 199 -54.37 32.07 44.34
N SER A 200 -53.92 31.81 45.57
CA SER A 200 -53.22 32.82 46.37
C SER A 200 -52.00 33.41 45.66
N VAL A 201 -51.75 34.69 45.93
CA VAL A 201 -50.61 35.45 45.38
C VAL A 201 -49.28 34.74 45.66
N GLU A 202 -49.11 34.16 46.85
CA GLU A 202 -47.94 33.35 47.18
C GLU A 202 -47.74 32.16 46.23
N LYS A 203 -48.82 31.45 45.85
CA LYS A 203 -48.73 30.27 44.98
C LYS A 203 -48.33 30.64 43.56
N ILE A 204 -48.85 31.77 43.06
CA ILE A 204 -48.48 32.33 41.75
C ILE A 204 -47.01 32.77 41.77
N ALA A 205 -46.59 33.48 42.83
CA ALA A 205 -45.21 33.96 42.97
C ALA A 205 -44.18 32.80 43.04
N VAL A 206 -44.51 31.70 43.72
CA VAL A 206 -43.67 30.50 43.76
C VAL A 206 -43.52 29.88 42.37
N LEU A 207 -44.61 29.73 41.62
CA LEU A 207 -44.57 29.16 40.27
C LEU A 207 -43.78 30.04 39.29
N GLU A 208 -43.91 31.37 39.38
CA GLU A 208 -43.12 32.31 38.57
C GLU A 208 -41.63 32.20 38.89
N LYS A 209 -41.27 32.10 40.17
CA LYS A 209 -39.89 31.87 40.61
C LYS A 209 -39.34 30.56 40.07
N ASP A 210 -40.09 29.48 40.16
CA ASP A 210 -39.68 28.15 39.68
C ASP A 210 -39.48 28.12 38.17
N ILE A 211 -40.37 28.75 37.39
CA ILE A 211 -40.21 28.92 35.94
C ILE A 211 -38.94 29.71 35.62
N LYS A 212 -38.69 30.81 36.34
CA LYS A 212 -37.49 31.62 36.14
C LYS A 212 -36.22 30.83 36.44
N VAL A 213 -36.18 30.08 37.54
CA VAL A 213 -35.06 29.18 37.89
C VAL A 213 -34.86 28.10 36.83
N ALA A 214 -35.94 27.47 36.34
CA ALA A 214 -35.86 26.45 35.31
C ALA A 214 -35.32 27.00 33.98
N ARG A 215 -35.76 28.20 33.57
CA ARG A 215 -35.25 28.90 32.38
C ARG A 215 -33.77 29.28 32.50
N ILE A 216 -33.36 29.82 33.66
CA ILE A 216 -31.95 30.15 33.92
C ILE A 216 -31.10 28.88 33.83
N LYS A 217 -31.53 27.78 34.46
CA LYS A 217 -30.83 26.49 34.37
C LYS A 217 -30.76 25.96 32.94
N LEU A 218 -31.83 26.09 32.15
CA LEU A 218 -31.80 25.68 30.74
C LEU A 218 -30.79 26.52 29.94
N SER A 219 -30.82 27.84 30.10
CA SER A 219 -29.90 28.76 29.42
C SER A 219 -28.45 28.50 29.83
N ALA A 220 -28.17 28.32 31.13
CA ALA A 220 -26.84 28.03 31.64
C ALA A 220 -26.28 26.70 31.07
N ASN A 221 -27.12 25.67 30.96
CA ASN A 221 -26.71 24.41 30.34
C ASN A 221 -26.43 24.56 28.83
N LYS A 222 -27.26 25.34 28.10
CA LYS A 222 -27.01 25.64 26.68
C LYS A 222 -25.70 26.40 26.49
N VAL A 223 -25.43 27.40 27.34
CA VAL A 223 -24.16 28.15 27.33
C VAL A 223 -22.97 27.25 27.63
N SER A 224 -23.04 26.43 28.69
CA SER A 224 -21.97 25.50 29.04
C SER A 224 -21.66 24.49 27.93
N PHE A 225 -22.69 23.99 27.24
CA PHE A 225 -22.52 23.11 26.09
C PHE A 225 -21.81 23.82 24.93
N LEU A 226 -22.28 25.00 24.52
CA LEU A 226 -21.65 25.78 23.45
C LEU A 226 -20.21 26.14 23.78
N TYR A 227 -19.94 26.50 25.03
CA TYR A 227 -18.59 26.76 25.53
C TYR A 227 -17.67 25.55 25.36
N ASN A 228 -18.09 24.37 25.83
CA ASN A 228 -17.29 23.16 25.72
C ASN A 228 -17.05 22.77 24.25
N ASN A 229 -18.05 22.97 23.39
CA ASN A 229 -17.91 22.68 21.96
C ASN A 229 -16.91 23.63 21.29
N ILE A 230 -17.02 24.93 21.55
CA ILE A 230 -16.08 25.94 21.04
C ILE A 230 -14.66 25.63 21.52
N ALA A 231 -14.48 25.28 22.80
CA ALA A 231 -13.17 24.94 23.36
C ALA A 231 -12.53 23.75 22.62
N LYS A 232 -13.29 22.67 22.42
CA LYS A 232 -12.82 21.48 21.69
C LYS A 232 -12.45 21.79 20.24
N GLU A 233 -13.36 22.40 19.49
CA GLU A 233 -13.13 22.77 18.08
C GLU A 233 -11.92 23.70 17.92
N PHE A 234 -11.69 24.56 18.91
CA PHE A 234 -10.53 25.43 18.93
C PHE A 234 -9.22 24.68 19.20
N GLU A 235 -9.22 23.68 20.10
CA GLU A 235 -8.07 22.78 20.30
C GLU A 235 -7.75 21.98 19.03
N ASP A 236 -8.77 21.43 18.37
CA ASP A 236 -8.62 20.68 17.11
C ASP A 236 -8.04 21.58 16.01
N LEU A 237 -8.52 22.83 15.90
CA LEU A 237 -7.97 23.85 15.00
C LEU A 237 -6.48 24.13 15.25
N LEU A 238 -6.07 24.27 16.52
CA LEU A 238 -4.66 24.48 16.88
C LEU A 238 -3.79 23.26 16.54
N SER A 239 -4.32 22.05 16.72
CA SER A 239 -3.65 20.80 16.33
C SER A 239 -3.39 20.75 14.82
N GLU A 240 -4.40 21.05 13.99
CA GLU A 240 -4.26 21.08 12.53
C GLU A 240 -3.30 22.17 12.06
N LEU A 241 -3.34 23.36 12.66
CA LEU A 241 -2.35 24.41 12.39
C LEU A 241 -0.92 23.93 12.68
N THR A 242 -0.72 23.19 13.77
CA THR A 242 0.59 22.64 14.16
C THR A 242 1.09 21.61 13.15
N LYS A 243 0.20 20.74 12.64
CA LYS A 243 0.53 19.76 11.58
C LYS A 243 0.85 20.43 10.25
N LEU A 244 0.21 21.57 9.95
CA LEU A 244 0.44 22.33 8.72
C LEU A 244 1.82 23.02 8.69
N ALA A 245 2.35 23.42 9.85
CA ALA A 245 3.62 24.15 9.95
C ALA A 245 4.81 23.50 9.22
N PRO A 246 5.09 22.18 9.36
CA PRO A 246 6.17 21.53 8.61
C PRO A 246 5.84 21.27 7.13
N ALA A 247 4.56 21.20 6.75
CA ALA A 247 4.13 20.87 5.40
C ALA A 247 4.08 22.09 4.47
N ASP A 248 3.57 23.22 4.98
CA ASP A 248 3.43 24.48 4.27
C ASP A 248 3.51 25.68 5.25
N PRO A 249 4.71 26.23 5.46
CA PRO A 249 4.91 27.36 6.38
C PRO A 249 4.17 28.63 5.97
N GLU A 250 3.95 28.85 4.67
CA GLU A 250 3.27 30.05 4.17
C GLU A 250 1.77 29.96 4.42
N ALA A 251 1.16 28.80 4.15
CA ALA A 251 -0.23 28.54 4.51
C ALA A 251 -0.45 28.58 6.03
N HIS A 252 0.49 28.06 6.82
CA HIS A 252 0.43 28.12 8.28
C HIS A 252 0.30 29.57 8.79
N GLU A 253 1.20 30.47 8.39
CA GLU A 253 1.16 31.87 8.84
C GLU A 253 -0.10 32.60 8.36
N LYS A 254 -0.58 32.31 7.14
CA LYS A 254 -1.84 32.85 6.65
C LYS A 254 -3.02 32.45 7.54
N TYR A 255 -3.24 31.15 7.77
CA TYR A 255 -4.37 30.68 8.57
C TYR A 255 -4.27 31.12 10.04
N LYS A 256 -3.06 31.17 10.59
CA LYS A 256 -2.82 31.71 11.94
C LYS A 256 -3.24 33.17 12.08
N SER A 257 -2.98 34.00 11.05
CA SER A 257 -3.44 35.39 11.00
C SER A 257 -4.96 35.49 10.94
N GLU A 258 -5.61 34.67 10.10
CA GLU A 258 -7.07 34.61 9.99
C GLU A 258 -7.73 34.19 11.31
N VAL A 259 -7.19 33.17 11.98
CA VAL A 259 -7.67 32.69 13.29
C VAL A 259 -7.51 33.78 14.36
N SER A 260 -6.37 34.47 14.37
CA SER A 260 -6.13 35.59 15.30
C SER A 260 -7.13 36.73 15.07
N GLY A 261 -7.43 37.05 13.81
CA GLY A 261 -8.44 38.04 13.45
C GLY A 261 -9.86 37.63 13.86
N LEU A 262 -10.20 36.34 13.76
CA LEU A 262 -11.48 35.82 14.25
C LEU A 262 -11.60 35.95 15.77
N ILE A 263 -10.56 35.57 16.52
CA ILE A 263 -10.53 35.70 17.99
C ILE A 263 -10.73 37.16 18.41
N GLY A 264 -10.07 38.11 17.73
CA GLY A 264 -10.26 39.54 17.99
C GLY A 264 -11.73 39.97 17.83
N LYS A 265 -12.38 39.56 16.73
CA LYS A 265 -13.81 39.86 16.48
C LYS A 265 -14.75 39.22 17.51
N ILE A 266 -14.40 38.03 18.00
CA ILE A 266 -15.18 37.36 19.06
C ILE A 266 -15.03 38.12 20.37
N ALA A 267 -13.80 38.52 20.72
CA ALA A 267 -13.51 39.27 21.94
C ALA A 267 -14.21 40.62 22.00
N GLU A 268 -14.36 41.31 20.87
CA GLU A 268 -15.12 42.57 20.79
C GLU A 268 -16.63 42.43 21.09
N ARG A 269 -17.18 41.22 21.01
CA ARG A 269 -18.61 40.93 21.18
C ARG A 269 -18.97 40.36 22.55
N LEU A 270 -17.98 40.03 23.38
CA LEU A 270 -18.15 39.50 24.74
C LEU A 270 -18.02 40.64 25.76
#